data_AF-A0A182VVG9-F1
#
_entry.id   AF-A0A182VVG9-F1
#
_cell.length_a   1.000
_cell.length_b   1.000
_cell.length_c   1.000
_cell.angle_alpha   90.00
_cell.angle_beta   90.00
_cell.angle_gamma   90.00
#
_symmetry.space_group_name_H-M   'P 1'
#
loop_
_entity.id
_entity.type
_entity.pdbx_description
1 polymer ?
#
loop_
_entity_poly.entity_id
_entity_poly.type
_entity_poly.pdbx_seq_one_letter_code
_entity_poly.pdbx_strand_id
1 'polypeptide(L)'
;MCYVVIAKFIRRRLVLAIIFLLSLSYCMVHLIRRNNNLSLNGDYLQTQLLLRKNIIWTKARHSPGRAGPGADPAAIAAAVANETDELPEPLTCRNSIQGKSLIVDDRGYVCSRAELLKNGCCSETDIDGNVGARKLFPCRTCLPNRCCAVYEYCVSCCLNPDKRPILEEVLAKANGRQVALYAEVTDQFELCLTKCRTNSQSVQNENKYRNPEQKHCYGEMSDALWPSASGKDTQKMIPEDV
;
A
#
# COMPACT_ATOMS: atom_id res chain seq x y z
N MET A 1 34.91 -36.66 59.69
CA MET A 1 33.45 -36.64 59.46
C MET A 1 32.97 -35.54 58.50
N CYS A 2 33.74 -34.47 58.24
CA CYS A 2 33.34 -33.37 57.35
C CYS A 2 33.26 -33.73 55.85
N TYR A 3 34.09 -34.65 55.36
CA TYR A 3 34.14 -35.06 53.95
C TYR A 3 32.81 -35.64 53.42
N VAL A 4 32.07 -36.38 54.24
CA VAL A 4 30.82 -37.04 53.82
C VAL A 4 29.69 -36.02 53.60
N VAL A 5 29.67 -34.95 54.39
CA VAL A 5 28.70 -33.84 54.26
C VAL A 5 29.02 -32.99 53.02
N ILE A 6 30.31 -32.69 52.80
CA ILE A 6 30.79 -31.96 51.62
C ILE A 6 30.52 -32.76 50.34
N ALA A 7 30.78 -34.07 50.33
CA ALA A 7 30.52 -34.93 49.17
C ALA A 7 29.02 -35.03 48.82
N LYS A 8 28.12 -35.03 49.81
CA LYS A 8 26.66 -34.97 49.58
C LYS A 8 26.21 -33.63 49.01
N PHE A 9 26.83 -32.53 49.45
CA PHE A 9 26.52 -31.19 48.96
C PHE A 9 26.98 -31.00 47.51
N ILE A 10 28.18 -31.51 47.18
CA ILE A 10 28.73 -31.51 45.82
C ILE A 10 27.89 -32.38 44.88
N ARG A 11 27.44 -33.58 45.31
CA ARG A 11 26.54 -34.41 44.50
C ARG A 11 25.21 -33.71 44.19
N ARG A 12 24.60 -33.04 45.17
CA ARG A 12 23.33 -32.30 44.94
C ARG A 12 23.51 -31.14 43.98
N ARG A 13 24.60 -30.38 44.09
CA ARG A 13 24.89 -29.26 43.17
C ARG A 13 25.25 -29.73 41.76
N LEU A 14 25.95 -30.86 41.61
CA LEU A 14 26.22 -31.45 40.30
C LEU A 14 24.94 -31.95 39.61
N VAL A 15 24.03 -32.58 40.36
CA VAL A 15 22.73 -33.00 39.81
C VAL A 15 21.91 -31.80 39.31
N LEU A 16 21.88 -30.70 40.08
CA LEU A 16 21.20 -29.48 39.64
C LEU A 16 21.85 -28.84 38.41
N ALA A 17 23.18 -28.83 38.33
CA ALA A 17 23.90 -28.32 37.16
C ALA A 17 23.62 -29.16 35.90
N ILE A 18 23.54 -30.49 36.03
CA ILE A 18 23.22 -31.38 34.91
C ILE A 18 21.79 -31.14 34.41
N ILE A 19 20.81 -31.03 35.31
CA ILE A 19 19.41 -30.74 34.93
C ILE A 19 19.32 -29.39 34.21
N PHE A 20 20.00 -28.37 34.74
CA PHE A 20 20.03 -27.05 34.11
C PHE A 20 20.66 -27.09 32.72
N LEU A 21 21.79 -27.78 32.53
CA LEU A 21 22.45 -27.92 31.24
C LEU A 21 21.59 -28.67 30.23
N LEU A 22 20.91 -29.74 30.64
CA LEU A 22 19.97 -30.50 29.79
C LEU A 22 18.77 -29.64 29.39
N SER A 23 18.23 -28.87 30.34
CA SER A 23 17.12 -27.93 30.07
C SER A 23 17.56 -26.81 29.14
N LEU A 24 18.76 -26.25 29.33
CA LEU A 24 19.33 -25.22 28.48
C LEU A 24 19.61 -25.77 27.08
N SER A 25 20.20 -26.96 26.95
CA SER A 25 20.45 -27.57 25.64
C SER A 25 19.16 -27.89 24.91
N TYR A 26 18.13 -28.37 25.61
CA TYR A 26 16.80 -28.58 25.03
C TYR A 26 16.20 -27.25 24.55
N CYS A 27 16.28 -26.20 25.37
CA CYS A 27 15.81 -24.87 25.01
C CYS A 27 16.54 -24.33 23.77
N MET A 28 17.87 -24.45 23.71
CA MET A 28 18.68 -24.00 22.58
C MET A 28 18.37 -24.79 21.31
N VAL A 29 18.26 -26.13 21.38
CA VAL A 29 17.88 -26.95 20.23
C VAL A 29 16.46 -26.63 19.76
N HIS A 30 15.53 -26.41 20.69
CA HIS A 30 14.16 -26.01 20.38
C HIS A 30 14.10 -24.61 19.74
N LEU A 31 14.87 -23.64 20.25
CA LEU A 31 14.97 -22.30 19.69
C LEU A 31 15.63 -22.32 18.31
N ILE A 32 16.72 -23.08 18.11
CA ILE A 32 17.38 -23.24 16.80
C ILE A 32 16.44 -23.94 15.80
N ARG A 33 15.75 -25.00 16.21
CA ARG A 33 14.79 -25.73 15.34
C ARG A 33 13.56 -24.87 15.00
N ARG A 34 13.13 -24.01 15.92
CA ARG A 34 12.08 -23.02 15.69
C ARG A 34 12.57 -21.91 14.78
N ASN A 35 13.81 -21.40 14.95
CA ASN A 35 14.41 -20.39 14.08
C ASN A 35 14.64 -20.91 12.65
N ASN A 36 15.09 -22.15 12.49
CA ASN A 36 15.26 -22.79 11.19
C ASN A 36 13.91 -23.02 10.47
N ASN A 37 12.80 -23.07 11.21
CA ASN A 37 11.43 -23.06 10.66
C ASN A 37 10.82 -21.65 10.58
N LEU A 38 11.49 -20.61 11.10
CA LEU A 38 10.96 -19.25 11.14
C LEU A 38 11.34 -18.53 9.86
N SER A 39 10.46 -18.62 8.87
CA SER A 39 10.15 -17.57 7.89
C SER A 39 11.22 -17.14 6.87
N LEU A 40 12.53 -17.35 7.08
CA LEU A 40 13.55 -16.74 6.21
C LEU A 40 13.53 -17.29 4.77
N ASN A 41 13.24 -18.59 4.61
CA ASN A 41 13.07 -19.22 3.29
C ASN A 41 11.73 -18.83 2.64
N GLY A 42 10.67 -18.61 3.43
CA GLY A 42 9.38 -18.14 2.95
C GLY A 42 9.49 -16.72 2.43
N ASP A 43 10.09 -15.82 3.22
CA ASP A 43 10.30 -14.42 2.86
C ASP A 43 11.20 -14.29 1.62
N TYR A 44 12.29 -15.07 1.51
CA TYR A 44 13.15 -15.06 0.32
C TYR A 44 12.44 -15.58 -0.94
N LEU A 45 11.70 -16.68 -0.83
CA LEU A 45 10.91 -17.22 -1.94
C LEU A 45 9.81 -16.24 -2.36
N GLN A 46 9.17 -15.58 -1.40
CA GLN A 46 8.13 -14.58 -1.66
C GLN A 46 8.70 -13.30 -2.28
N THR A 47 9.91 -12.91 -1.89
CA THR A 47 10.66 -11.80 -2.52
C THR A 47 10.99 -12.13 -3.97
N GLN A 48 11.45 -13.35 -4.25
CA GLN A 48 11.71 -13.83 -5.61
C GLN A 48 10.44 -13.95 -6.45
N LEU A 49 9.34 -14.39 -5.84
CA LEU A 49 8.01 -14.44 -6.48
C LEU A 49 7.54 -13.04 -6.87
N LEU A 50 7.70 -12.04 -5.99
CA LEU A 50 7.35 -10.66 -6.31
C LEU A 50 8.13 -10.09 -7.48
N LEU A 51 9.45 -10.32 -7.51
CA LEU A 51 10.32 -9.87 -8.60
C LEU A 51 9.93 -10.48 -9.96
N ARG A 52 9.30 -11.67 -9.97
CA ARG A 52 8.78 -12.31 -11.18
C ARG A 52 7.29 -12.08 -11.42
N LYS A 53 6.57 -11.44 -10.49
CA LYS A 53 5.12 -11.29 -10.60
C LYS A 53 4.80 -10.18 -11.60
N ASN A 54 4.12 -10.54 -12.67
CA ASN A 54 3.60 -9.58 -13.64
C ASN A 54 2.31 -8.99 -13.10
N ILE A 55 2.35 -7.75 -12.63
CA ILE A 55 1.15 -6.99 -12.29
C ILE A 55 0.44 -6.58 -13.58
N ILE A 56 -0.88 -6.76 -13.61
CA ILE A 56 -1.72 -6.25 -14.68
C ILE A 56 -1.87 -4.74 -14.48
N TRP A 57 -1.23 -3.97 -15.36
CA TRP A 57 -1.27 -2.51 -15.33
C TRP A 57 -2.49 -1.97 -16.07
N THR A 58 -3.10 -0.92 -15.52
CA THR A 58 -4.20 -0.22 -16.18
C THR A 58 -3.63 0.52 -17.40
N LYS A 59 -4.10 0.19 -18.60
CA LYS A 59 -3.70 0.90 -19.82
C LYS A 59 -4.26 2.33 -19.79
N ALA A 60 -3.52 3.28 -20.35
CA ALA A 60 -4.07 4.60 -20.61
C ALA A 60 -5.22 4.46 -21.60
N ARG A 61 -6.46 4.68 -21.14
CA ARG A 61 -7.55 5.00 -22.06
C ARG A 61 -7.20 6.35 -22.66
N HIS A 62 -6.54 6.35 -23.82
CA HIS A 62 -6.56 7.51 -24.68
C HIS A 62 -8.01 7.74 -25.06
N SER A 63 -8.69 8.65 -24.36
CA SER A 63 -9.88 9.25 -24.95
C SER A 63 -9.46 9.82 -26.30
N PRO A 64 -10.10 9.45 -27.43
CA PRO A 64 -9.86 10.11 -28.70
C PRO A 64 -10.54 11.48 -28.62
N GLY A 65 -9.99 12.36 -27.80
CA GLY A 65 -10.43 13.73 -27.64
C GLY A 65 -9.49 14.61 -28.45
N ARG A 66 -9.90 14.89 -29.69
CA ARG A 66 -9.57 16.06 -30.54
C ARG A 66 -9.05 15.70 -31.94
N ALA A 67 -9.93 15.13 -32.77
CA ALA A 67 -9.91 15.48 -34.18
C ALA A 67 -10.45 16.91 -34.31
N GLY A 68 -9.68 17.82 -34.92
CA GLY A 68 -10.16 19.16 -35.27
C GLY A 68 -11.36 19.09 -36.23
N PRO A 69 -12.08 20.21 -36.42
CA PRO A 69 -13.21 20.26 -37.34
C PRO A 69 -12.68 20.08 -38.77
N GLY A 70 -12.78 18.86 -39.32
CA GLY A 70 -12.32 18.54 -40.67
C GLY A 70 -11.80 17.11 -40.91
N ALA A 71 -11.93 16.17 -39.96
CA ALA A 71 -11.53 14.79 -40.19
C ALA A 71 -12.66 13.97 -40.84
N ASP A 72 -12.36 13.34 -41.99
CA ASP A 72 -13.31 12.56 -42.78
C ASP A 72 -13.84 11.34 -42.00
N PRO A 73 -15.17 11.09 -42.02
CA PRO A 73 -15.77 9.95 -41.30
C PRO A 73 -15.30 8.57 -41.82
N ALA A 74 -14.70 8.50 -43.02
CA ALA A 74 -14.11 7.27 -43.56
C ALA A 74 -12.73 6.94 -42.95
N ALA A 75 -11.96 7.93 -42.50
CA ALA A 75 -10.67 7.71 -41.84
C ALA A 75 -10.83 7.17 -40.41
N ILE A 76 -11.95 7.53 -39.76
CA ILE A 76 -12.32 7.00 -38.43
C ILE A 76 -12.74 5.53 -38.55
N ALA A 77 -13.46 5.15 -39.61
CA ALA A 77 -13.84 3.75 -39.85
C ALA A 77 -12.64 2.85 -40.23
N ALA A 78 -11.64 3.39 -40.93
CA ALA A 78 -10.44 2.63 -41.32
C ALA A 78 -9.47 2.39 -40.14
N ALA A 79 -9.41 3.29 -39.17
CA ALA A 79 -8.61 3.11 -37.94
C ALA A 79 -9.24 2.09 -36.97
N VAL A 80 -10.54 1.82 -37.09
CA VAL A 80 -11.28 0.85 -36.26
C VAL A 80 -11.15 -0.59 -36.78
N ALA A 81 -10.56 -0.80 -37.96
CA ALA A 81 -10.52 -2.12 -38.60
C ALA A 81 -9.29 -2.98 -38.26
N ASN A 82 -8.38 -2.56 -37.38
CA ASN A 82 -7.13 -3.31 -37.16
C ASN A 82 -6.56 -3.31 -35.74
N GLU A 83 -7.41 -3.32 -34.71
CA GLU A 83 -7.04 -3.75 -33.36
C GLU A 83 -8.16 -4.64 -32.79
N THR A 84 -8.20 -5.90 -33.19
CA THR A 84 -8.95 -6.95 -32.48
C THR A 84 -8.25 -7.28 -31.16
N ASP A 85 -8.42 -6.40 -30.18
CA ASP A 85 -8.32 -6.75 -28.75
C ASP A 85 -9.19 -5.77 -27.93
N GLU A 86 -10.44 -5.56 -28.37
CA GLU A 86 -11.48 -4.99 -27.50
C GLU A 86 -11.80 -6.03 -26.42
N LEU A 87 -11.05 -5.99 -25.32
CA LEU A 87 -11.53 -6.56 -24.07
C LEU A 87 -12.87 -5.86 -23.78
N PRO A 88 -13.99 -6.60 -23.59
CA PRO A 88 -15.28 -5.99 -23.30
C PRO A 88 -15.13 -5.04 -22.10
N GLU A 89 -15.63 -3.80 -22.21
CA GLU A 89 -15.82 -2.92 -21.05
C GLU A 89 -16.43 -3.80 -19.93
N PRO A 90 -15.79 -3.87 -18.75
CA PRO A 90 -16.21 -4.82 -17.75
C PRO A 90 -17.66 -4.51 -17.37
N LEU A 91 -18.56 -5.46 -17.62
CA LEU A 91 -20.00 -5.36 -17.33
C LEU A 91 -20.26 -4.98 -15.86
N THR A 92 -19.28 -5.24 -14.99
CA THR A 92 -19.28 -4.95 -13.55
C THR A 92 -17.92 -4.43 -13.11
N CYS A 93 -17.88 -3.42 -12.24
CA CYS A 93 -16.63 -2.91 -11.68
C CYS A 93 -16.40 -3.44 -10.27
N ARG A 94 -15.13 -3.65 -9.93
CA ARG A 94 -14.69 -3.70 -8.53
C ARG A 94 -14.62 -2.27 -8.00
N ASN A 95 -14.83 -2.10 -6.70
CA ASN A 95 -14.71 -0.79 -6.06
C ASN A 95 -14.11 -0.90 -4.65
N SER A 96 -13.85 0.24 -4.02
CA SER A 96 -13.21 0.27 -2.69
C SER A 96 -14.06 -0.33 -1.56
N ILE A 97 -15.38 -0.50 -1.76
CA ILE A 97 -16.42 -1.02 -0.84
C ILE A 97 -16.56 -0.25 0.49
N GLN A 98 -15.45 0.11 1.13
CA GLN A 98 -15.35 0.61 2.50
C GLN A 98 -15.53 2.12 2.64
N GLY A 99 -15.47 2.89 1.55
CA GLY A 99 -15.51 4.35 1.63
C GLY A 99 -16.84 4.88 2.15
N LYS A 100 -16.87 5.76 3.16
CA LYS A 100 -18.12 6.19 3.83
C LYS A 100 -19.04 6.99 2.90
N SER A 101 -18.50 8.07 2.31
CA SER A 101 -19.21 9.01 1.45
C SER A 101 -18.80 8.91 -0.02
N LEU A 102 -17.54 8.56 -0.28
CA LEU A 102 -16.97 8.42 -1.61
C LEU A 102 -16.65 6.96 -1.89
N ILE A 103 -16.73 6.58 -3.16
CA ILE A 103 -16.32 5.27 -3.68
C ILE A 103 -15.44 5.49 -4.90
N VAL A 104 -14.42 4.66 -5.05
CA VAL A 104 -13.57 4.58 -6.24
C VAL A 104 -13.73 3.21 -6.88
N ASP A 105 -13.90 3.17 -8.20
CA ASP A 105 -13.93 1.93 -8.99
C ASP A 105 -12.56 1.55 -9.56
N ASP A 106 -12.42 0.33 -10.05
CA ASP A 106 -11.21 -0.22 -10.66
C ASP A 106 -10.83 0.46 -11.99
N ARG A 107 -11.77 1.17 -12.61
CA ARG A 107 -11.53 2.06 -13.77
C ARG A 107 -10.95 3.42 -13.37
N GLY A 108 -10.94 3.72 -12.07
CA GLY A 108 -10.37 4.93 -11.47
C GLY A 108 -11.29 6.13 -11.41
N TYR A 109 -12.60 5.95 -11.61
CA TYR A 109 -13.59 6.99 -11.34
C TYR A 109 -13.89 7.09 -9.85
N VAL A 110 -14.13 8.32 -9.39
CA VAL A 110 -14.59 8.58 -8.01
C VAL A 110 -15.97 9.23 -8.04
N CYS A 111 -16.90 8.65 -7.30
CA CYS A 111 -18.26 9.14 -7.17
C CYS A 111 -18.74 9.12 -5.70
N SER A 112 -19.84 9.82 -5.42
CA SER A 112 -20.51 9.65 -4.14
C SER A 112 -21.11 8.24 -4.06
N ARG A 113 -21.21 7.67 -2.85
CA ARG A 113 -21.84 6.35 -2.69
C ARG A 113 -23.28 6.31 -3.23
N ALA A 114 -24.01 7.43 -3.21
CA ALA A 114 -25.36 7.53 -3.73
C ALA A 114 -25.43 7.45 -5.28
N GLU A 115 -24.34 7.82 -5.96
CA GLU A 115 -24.21 7.77 -7.42
C GLU A 115 -23.66 6.43 -7.94
N LEU A 116 -23.38 5.48 -7.04
CA LEU A 116 -22.86 4.17 -7.42
C LEU A 116 -23.92 3.38 -8.21
N LEU A 117 -23.55 2.93 -9.40
CA LEU A 117 -24.42 2.17 -10.26
C LEU A 117 -24.61 0.74 -9.73
N LYS A 118 -25.69 0.08 -10.15
CA LYS A 118 -26.01 -1.31 -9.74
C LYS A 118 -24.93 -2.33 -10.13
N ASN A 119 -24.15 -2.03 -11.17
CA ASN A 119 -23.03 -2.85 -11.62
C ASN A 119 -21.73 -2.61 -10.82
N GLY A 120 -21.77 -1.77 -9.77
CA GLY A 120 -20.63 -1.48 -8.91
C GLY A 120 -19.68 -0.41 -9.45
N CYS A 121 -19.98 0.17 -10.62
CA CYS A 121 -19.19 1.22 -11.26
C CYS A 121 -19.66 2.62 -10.87
N CYS A 122 -18.77 3.60 -10.97
CA CYS A 122 -19.15 5.01 -10.99
C CYS A 122 -19.56 5.44 -12.42
N SER A 123 -20.52 6.37 -12.53
CA SER A 123 -20.92 6.91 -13.84
C SER A 123 -19.78 7.69 -14.50
N GLU A 124 -19.61 7.49 -15.81
CA GLU A 124 -18.62 8.23 -16.61
C GLU A 124 -19.09 9.65 -16.94
N THR A 125 -20.38 9.93 -16.80
CA THR A 125 -20.97 11.25 -17.01
C THR A 125 -21.14 11.97 -15.68
N ASP A 126 -20.85 13.27 -15.69
CA ASP A 126 -21.26 14.17 -14.61
C ASP A 126 -22.78 14.39 -14.64
N ILE A 127 -23.33 14.94 -13.55
CA ILE A 127 -24.78 15.20 -13.38
C ILE A 127 -25.33 16.06 -14.54
N ASP A 128 -24.47 16.89 -15.15
CA ASP A 128 -24.80 17.76 -16.29
C ASP A 128 -24.56 17.12 -17.67
N GLY A 129 -24.34 15.80 -17.76
CA GLY A 129 -24.15 15.08 -19.03
C GLY A 129 -22.79 15.28 -19.71
N ASN A 130 -21.85 15.97 -19.06
CA ASN A 130 -20.49 16.11 -19.56
C ASN A 130 -19.66 14.86 -19.29
N VAL A 131 -18.79 14.48 -20.23
CA VAL A 131 -17.84 13.36 -20.07
C VAL A 131 -16.89 13.67 -18.91
N GLY A 132 -16.94 12.82 -17.88
CA GLY A 132 -16.42 13.02 -16.54
C GLY A 132 -14.90 12.91 -16.40
N ALA A 133 -14.14 13.61 -17.23
CA ALA A 133 -12.68 13.72 -17.09
C ALA A 133 -12.27 14.28 -15.70
N ARG A 134 -13.15 15.05 -15.04
CA ARG A 134 -12.93 15.56 -13.68
C ARG A 134 -13.05 14.51 -12.59
N LYS A 135 -13.70 13.37 -12.88
CA LYS A 135 -13.94 12.24 -11.97
C LYS A 135 -12.96 11.09 -12.20
N LEU A 136 -12.31 11.03 -13.36
CA LEU A 136 -11.30 10.03 -13.69
C LEU A 136 -9.93 10.40 -13.10
N PHE A 137 -9.35 9.50 -12.33
CA PHE A 137 -8.05 9.66 -11.66
C PHE A 137 -7.82 10.97 -10.88
N PRO A 138 -8.81 11.55 -10.14
CA PRO A 138 -8.60 12.79 -9.39
C PRO A 138 -7.52 12.67 -8.31
N CYS A 139 -6.53 13.57 -8.39
CA CYS A 139 -5.46 13.73 -7.39
C CYS A 139 -5.66 14.97 -6.49
N ARG A 140 -6.90 15.49 -6.34
CA ARG A 140 -7.16 16.84 -5.78
C ARG A 140 -6.68 17.06 -4.34
N THR A 141 -6.63 16.01 -3.55
CA THR A 141 -6.17 16.08 -2.14
C THR A 141 -4.76 15.53 -1.97
N CYS A 142 -4.09 15.17 -3.07
CA CYS A 142 -2.76 14.60 -3.06
C CYS A 142 -1.70 15.69 -3.16
N LEU A 143 -0.65 15.56 -2.37
CA LEU A 143 0.52 16.41 -2.42
C LEU A 143 1.67 15.75 -3.22
N PRO A 144 2.69 16.54 -3.61
CA PRO A 144 3.86 16.02 -4.32
C PRO A 144 4.64 14.94 -3.54
N ASN A 145 4.45 14.84 -2.22
CA ASN A 145 4.99 13.78 -1.39
C ASN A 145 4.28 12.42 -1.58
N ARG A 146 3.40 12.29 -2.59
CA ARG A 146 2.70 11.04 -2.99
C ARG A 146 1.68 10.56 -1.94
N CYS A 147 1.22 11.46 -1.08
CA CYS A 147 0.21 11.23 -0.07
C CYS A 147 -1.00 12.14 -0.26
N CYS A 148 -2.16 11.65 0.16
CA CYS A 148 -3.47 12.27 -0.01
C CYS A 148 -4.25 12.28 1.31
N ALA A 149 -5.14 13.26 1.44
CA ALA A 149 -5.98 13.41 2.63
C ALA A 149 -7.12 12.38 2.66
N VAL A 150 -7.59 11.99 1.47
CA VAL A 150 -8.75 11.12 1.27
C VAL A 150 -8.30 9.83 0.60
N TYR A 151 -8.75 8.70 1.15
CA TYR A 151 -8.37 7.38 0.68
C TYR A 151 -8.75 7.13 -0.78
N GLU A 152 -10.00 7.44 -1.14
CA GLU A 152 -10.53 7.18 -2.49
C GLU A 152 -9.79 8.01 -3.56
N TYR A 153 -9.39 9.24 -3.22
CA TYR A 153 -8.54 10.06 -4.10
C TYR A 153 -7.11 9.53 -4.17
N CYS A 154 -6.56 8.95 -3.10
CA CYS A 154 -5.26 8.26 -3.18
C CYS A 154 -5.32 7.09 -4.17
N VAL A 155 -6.31 6.21 -4.02
CA VAL A 155 -6.46 5.01 -4.85
C VAL A 155 -6.68 5.41 -6.31
N SER A 156 -7.58 6.36 -6.55
CA SER A 156 -7.86 6.86 -7.91
C SER A 156 -6.64 7.54 -8.54
N CYS A 157 -5.94 8.40 -7.81
CA CYS A 157 -4.71 9.03 -8.31
C CYS A 157 -3.61 8.00 -8.60
N CYS A 158 -3.49 6.97 -7.76
CA CYS A 158 -2.55 5.85 -7.92
C CYS A 158 -2.82 5.01 -9.17
N LEU A 159 -4.09 4.83 -9.54
CA LEU A 159 -4.49 4.11 -10.75
C LEU A 159 -4.12 4.83 -12.05
N ASN A 160 -3.76 6.12 -11.97
CA ASN A 160 -3.36 6.88 -13.15
C ASN A 160 -2.13 6.20 -13.81
N PRO A 161 -2.14 5.95 -15.13
CA PRO A 161 -1.01 5.35 -15.86
C PRO A 161 0.33 6.05 -15.63
N ASP A 162 0.31 7.38 -15.43
CA ASP A 162 1.51 8.20 -15.17
C ASP A 162 2.19 7.88 -13.83
N LYS A 163 1.53 7.10 -12.97
CA LYS A 163 2.06 6.71 -11.65
C LYS A 163 2.72 5.34 -11.67
N ARG A 164 2.65 4.60 -12.79
CA ARG A 164 3.35 3.32 -12.97
C ARG A 164 4.82 3.33 -12.52
N PRO A 165 5.68 4.30 -12.90
CA PRO A 165 7.09 4.27 -12.47
C PRO A 165 7.26 4.36 -10.94
N ILE A 166 6.35 5.06 -10.26
CA ILE A 166 6.34 5.16 -8.79
C ILE A 166 5.92 3.82 -8.16
N LEU A 167 4.99 3.12 -8.79
CA LEU A 167 4.50 1.82 -8.32
C LEU A 167 5.53 0.71 -8.56
N GLU A 168 6.26 0.74 -9.67
CA GLU A 168 7.40 -0.14 -9.91
C GLU A 168 8.51 0.08 -8.86
N GLU A 169 8.79 1.34 -8.49
CA GLU A 169 9.70 1.67 -7.39
C GLU A 169 9.24 1.08 -6.05
N VAL A 170 7.94 1.19 -5.75
CA VAL A 170 7.33 0.62 -4.54
C VAL A 170 7.50 -0.90 -4.47
N LEU A 171 7.31 -1.60 -5.58
CA LEU A 171 7.46 -3.06 -5.64
C LEU A 171 8.93 -3.46 -5.49
N ALA A 172 9.84 -2.72 -6.13
CA ALA A 172 11.27 -2.96 -6.06
C ALA A 172 11.84 -2.73 -4.64
N LYS A 173 11.28 -1.79 -3.88
CA LYS A 173 11.71 -1.45 -2.51
C LYS A 173 10.99 -2.24 -1.42
N ALA A 174 10.02 -3.10 -1.77
CA ALA A 174 9.26 -3.87 -0.80
C ALA A 174 10.18 -4.81 0.00
N ASN A 175 10.02 -4.82 1.33
CA ASN A 175 10.79 -5.71 2.21
C ASN A 175 9.92 -6.41 3.25
N GLY A 176 10.40 -7.55 3.76
CA GLY A 176 9.78 -8.32 4.84
C GLY A 176 8.27 -8.49 4.66
N ARG A 177 7.49 -7.91 5.58
CA ARG A 177 6.01 -8.02 5.57
C ARG A 177 5.36 -7.41 4.32
N GLN A 178 5.94 -6.37 3.71
CA GLN A 178 5.39 -5.74 2.50
C GLN A 178 5.49 -6.69 1.30
N VAL A 179 6.57 -7.48 1.24
CA VAL A 179 6.74 -8.51 0.21
C VAL A 179 5.60 -9.52 0.29
N ALA A 180 5.30 -9.98 1.51
CA ALA A 180 4.24 -10.96 1.69
C ALA A 180 2.88 -10.43 1.21
N LEU A 181 2.59 -9.18 1.54
CA LEU A 181 1.35 -8.49 1.19
C LEU A 181 1.21 -8.25 -0.33
N TYR A 182 2.25 -7.74 -0.99
CA TYR A 182 2.17 -7.47 -2.44
C TYR A 182 2.22 -8.76 -3.27
N ALA A 183 2.76 -9.86 -2.74
CA ALA A 183 2.74 -11.14 -3.42
C ALA A 183 1.32 -11.67 -3.67
N GLU A 184 0.30 -11.19 -2.94
CA GLU A 184 -1.11 -11.55 -3.14
C GLU A 184 -1.79 -10.67 -4.21
N VAL A 185 -1.29 -9.44 -4.42
CA VAL A 185 -1.88 -8.43 -5.31
C VAL A 185 -1.73 -8.78 -6.79
N THR A 186 -2.83 -8.81 -7.55
CA THR A 186 -2.86 -9.27 -8.96
C THR A 186 -2.75 -8.13 -9.98
N ASP A 187 -3.42 -7.01 -9.72
CA ASP A 187 -3.55 -5.89 -10.64
C ASP A 187 -3.18 -4.55 -9.97
N GLN A 188 -3.07 -3.49 -10.78
CA GLN A 188 -2.76 -2.15 -10.29
C GLN A 188 -3.81 -1.62 -9.30
N PHE A 189 -5.08 -2.01 -9.44
CA PHE A 189 -6.14 -1.57 -8.52
C PHE A 189 -5.95 -2.14 -7.12
N GLU A 190 -5.69 -3.44 -7.00
CA GLU A 190 -5.37 -4.09 -5.73
C GLU A 190 -4.10 -3.53 -5.10
N LEU A 191 -3.09 -3.20 -5.92
CA LEU A 191 -1.87 -2.55 -5.43
C LEU A 191 -2.20 -1.19 -4.82
N CYS A 192 -3.01 -0.39 -5.51
CA CYS A 192 -3.42 0.94 -5.05
C CYS A 192 -4.28 0.87 -3.79
N LEU A 193 -5.27 -0.02 -3.73
CA LEU A 193 -6.07 -0.28 -2.52
C LEU A 193 -5.18 -0.64 -1.33
N THR A 194 -4.17 -1.47 -1.58
CA THR A 194 -3.26 -1.96 -0.54
C THR A 194 -2.27 -0.88 -0.09
N LYS A 195 -1.66 -0.13 -1.01
CA LYS A 195 -0.69 0.93 -0.68
C LYS A 195 -1.33 2.12 0.00
N CYS A 196 -2.48 2.58 -0.51
CA CYS A 196 -3.17 3.78 0.00
C CYS A 196 -3.81 3.60 1.40
N ARG A 197 -3.95 2.36 1.88
CA ARG A 197 -4.32 2.13 3.28
C ARG A 197 -3.26 2.71 4.21
N THR A 198 -3.70 3.29 5.32
CA THR A 198 -2.79 3.84 6.34
C THR A 198 -1.83 2.74 6.79
N ASN A 199 -0.54 2.96 6.58
CA ASN A 199 0.52 1.98 6.85
C ASN A 199 1.57 2.57 7.81
N SER A 200 2.56 1.76 8.18
CA SER A 200 3.64 2.16 9.09
C SER A 200 4.46 3.38 8.60
N GLN A 201 4.47 3.69 7.31
CA GLN A 201 5.14 4.88 6.77
C GLN A 201 4.33 6.15 7.02
N SER A 202 3.00 6.05 7.07
CA SER A 202 2.13 7.18 7.39
C SER A 202 2.20 7.62 8.85
N VAL A 203 2.78 6.78 9.72
CA VAL A 203 2.89 7.01 11.17
C VAL A 203 4.35 7.12 11.63
N GLN A 204 4.52 7.77 12.78
CA GLN A 204 5.74 7.96 13.56
C GLN A 204 5.38 7.58 15.01
N ASN A 205 6.36 7.04 15.74
CA ASN A 205 6.22 6.65 17.15
C ASN A 205 4.95 5.82 17.42
N GLU A 206 4.76 4.80 16.58
CA GLU A 206 3.72 3.76 16.68
C GLU A 206 2.26 4.24 16.52
N ASN A 207 1.92 5.52 16.74
CA ASN A 207 0.53 6.01 16.66
C ASN A 207 0.34 7.47 16.21
N LYS A 208 1.40 8.24 15.94
CA LYS A 208 1.27 9.64 15.48
C LYS A 208 1.40 9.70 13.97
N TYR A 209 0.42 10.24 13.25
CA TYR A 209 0.60 10.45 11.80
C TYR A 209 1.76 11.41 11.54
N ARG A 210 2.57 11.10 10.52
CA ARG A 210 3.63 12.00 10.04
C ARG A 210 3.04 13.33 9.59
N ASN A 211 1.98 13.24 8.80
CA ASN A 211 1.12 14.35 8.44
C ASN A 211 -0.34 14.00 8.77
N PRO A 212 -0.97 14.67 9.76
CA PRO A 212 -2.35 14.40 10.12
C PRO A 212 -3.35 14.73 9.00
N GLU A 213 -2.98 15.62 8.07
CA GLU A 213 -3.82 16.00 6.94
C GLU A 213 -3.65 15.07 5.73
N GLN A 214 -2.55 14.30 5.66
CA GLN A 214 -2.16 13.54 4.48
C GLN A 214 -1.69 12.14 4.90
N LYS A 215 -2.64 11.22 5.08
CA LYS A 215 -2.42 9.90 5.70
C LYS A 215 -2.43 8.72 4.72
N HIS A 216 -2.87 8.93 3.49
CA HIS A 216 -3.01 7.86 2.48
C HIS A 216 -1.96 8.03 1.41
N CYS A 217 -1.00 7.10 1.29
CA CYS A 217 0.12 7.27 0.37
C CYS A 217 0.20 6.14 -0.65
N TYR A 218 0.41 6.49 -1.92
CA TYR A 218 0.56 5.50 -3.00
C TYR A 218 2.03 5.23 -3.35
N GLY A 219 2.96 6.01 -2.83
CA GLY A 219 4.40 5.85 -3.01
C GLY A 219 5.16 6.01 -1.72
N GLU A 220 6.46 5.77 -1.79
CA GLU A 220 7.38 6.04 -0.68
C GLU A 220 7.47 7.56 -0.44
N MET A 221 7.37 7.98 0.82
CA MET A 221 7.59 9.38 1.20
C MET A 221 9.05 9.73 0.94
N SER A 222 9.31 10.77 0.16
CA SER A 222 10.66 11.34 0.08
C SER A 222 10.88 12.27 1.27
N ASP A 223 11.84 11.93 2.13
CA ASP A 223 12.21 12.77 3.29
C ASP A 223 12.66 14.19 2.87
N ALA A 224 13.07 14.35 1.61
CA ALA A 224 13.48 15.63 1.03
C ALA A 224 12.33 16.60 0.69
N LEU A 225 11.06 16.15 0.70
CA LEU A 225 9.90 16.96 0.32
C LEU A 225 9.03 17.41 1.49
N TRP A 226 9.51 17.24 2.72
CA TRP A 226 8.85 17.83 3.89
C TRP A 226 9.29 19.29 4.02
N PRO A 227 8.39 20.29 3.92
CA PRO A 227 8.67 21.54 4.58
C PRO A 227 8.69 21.21 6.07
N SER A 228 9.88 21.24 6.68
CA SER A 228 10.03 21.14 8.12
C SER A 228 9.11 22.16 8.78
N ALA A 229 7.95 21.73 9.26
CA ALA A 229 7.19 22.44 10.26
C ALA A 229 7.91 22.23 11.61
N SER A 230 9.14 22.73 11.68
CA SER A 230 9.84 23.02 12.92
C SER A 230 9.88 24.55 12.99
N GLY A 231 8.85 25.12 13.59
CA GLY A 231 8.68 26.57 13.59
C GLY A 231 7.34 27.01 14.13
N LYS A 232 7.08 26.71 15.41
CA LYS A 232 6.34 27.53 16.39
C LYS A 232 6.02 26.68 17.61
N ASP A 233 6.86 26.78 18.62
CA ASP A 233 6.42 26.91 20.01
C ASP A 233 7.61 27.49 20.79
N THR A 234 7.81 28.79 20.57
CA THR A 234 8.60 29.63 21.46
C THR A 234 7.60 30.47 22.26
N GLN A 235 7.80 30.48 23.58
CA GLN A 235 7.21 31.39 24.56
C GLN A 235 5.81 31.05 25.11
N LYS A 236 5.78 30.28 26.21
CA LYS A 236 5.05 30.71 27.42
C LYS A 236 5.66 30.09 28.68
N MET A 237 6.84 30.59 29.07
CA MET A 237 7.26 30.56 30.47
C MET A 237 6.50 31.67 31.19
N ILE A 238 5.64 31.25 32.12
CA ILE A 238 5.01 32.10 33.13
C ILE A 238 6.04 32.19 34.28
N PRO A 239 6.45 33.38 34.75
CA PRO A 239 7.21 33.49 35.99
C PRO A 239 6.26 33.49 37.20
N GLU A 240 6.66 32.74 38.24
CA GLU A 240 6.13 32.85 39.59
C GLU A 240 6.59 34.17 40.27
N ASP A 241 5.68 34.73 41.06
CA ASP A 241 5.82 35.57 42.26
C ASP A 241 6.70 36.84 42.25
N VAL A 242 6.02 38.00 42.34
CA VAL A 242 6.20 39.08 43.35
C VAL A 242 4.84 39.67 43.70
#